data_AF-A0A956E668-F1
#
_entry.id   AF-A0A956E668-F1
#
_cell.length_a   1.000
_cell.length_b   1.000
_cell.length_c   1.000
_cell.angle_alpha   90.00
_cell.angle_beta   90.00
_cell.angle_gamma   90.00
#
_symmetry.space_group_name_H-M   'P 1'
#
loop_
_entity.id
_entity.type
_entity.pdbx_description
1 polymer ?
#
loop_
_entity_poly.entity_id
_entity_poly.type
_entity_poly.pdbx_seq_one_letter_code
_entity_poly.pdbx_strand_id
1 'polypeptide(L)'
;MIAAPSAWATSTPHPRTQARSDDAARRIPWHAYVLLVNPRRVEEALDKIAAQGELERVPNLWQIELGVISMWHRVLFRSETVGTCKDDPVRDSWRAKLLQWRPLRFPFLLREKAIAPLDFSGLVSTPERIISHLLGAHHDRAQFAYDLELLRLTPGGLERALEATREVVSTDSARSRWLRDLVVFQGYHERLQAALEQALSEGVSYPEDQANDPDVAFGAYLRWCAKQPPSPEETYAAWRRGELQLWRRTGETV
;
A
#
# COMPACT_ATOMS: atom_id res chain seq x y z
N MET A 1 -6.26 -31.51 13.44
CA MET A 1 -5.97 -30.07 13.69
C MET A 1 -7.15 -29.30 13.14
N ILE A 2 -7.91 -28.66 14.04
CA ILE A 2 -9.21 -28.04 13.73
C ILE A 2 -8.94 -26.59 13.35
N ALA A 3 -9.28 -26.22 12.12
CA ALA A 3 -9.25 -24.83 11.64
C ALA A 3 -10.30 -24.01 12.41
N ALA A 4 -9.90 -22.82 12.89
CA ALA A 4 -10.81 -21.88 13.51
C ALA A 4 -11.72 -21.26 12.42
N PRO A 5 -13.05 -21.21 12.62
CA PRO A 5 -13.95 -20.58 11.67
C PRO A 5 -13.84 -19.06 11.70
N SER A 6 -13.72 -18.47 10.51
CA SER A 6 -13.92 -17.04 10.22
C SER A 6 -15.30 -16.61 10.71
N ALA A 7 -15.35 -15.81 11.77
CA ALA A 7 -16.59 -15.28 12.33
C ALA A 7 -17.17 -14.17 11.43
N TRP A 8 -17.96 -14.57 10.44
CA TRP A 8 -18.90 -13.67 9.75
C TRP A 8 -20.14 -13.52 10.64
N ALA A 9 -20.08 -12.59 11.60
CA ALA A 9 -21.20 -12.25 12.45
C ALA A 9 -21.75 -10.88 12.06
N THR A 10 -23.02 -10.89 11.66
CA THR A 10 -23.90 -9.73 11.44
C THR A 10 -23.78 -8.72 12.57
N SER A 11 -23.01 -7.65 12.34
CA SER A 11 -22.90 -6.54 13.27
C SER A 11 -23.98 -5.51 12.94
N THR A 12 -24.81 -5.23 13.93
CA THR A 12 -25.73 -4.09 13.97
C THR A 12 -24.92 -2.81 13.74
N PRO A 13 -25.42 -1.82 12.96
CA PRO A 13 -24.68 -0.59 12.72
C PRO A 13 -24.39 0.13 14.05
N HIS A 14 -23.11 0.37 14.30
CA HIS A 14 -22.64 1.11 15.47
C HIS A 14 -23.27 2.52 15.45
N PRO A 15 -23.77 3.09 16.56
CA PRO A 15 -24.38 4.42 16.62
C PRO A 15 -23.50 5.60 16.13
N ARG A 16 -22.22 5.37 15.79
CA ARG A 16 -21.36 6.37 15.15
C ARG A 16 -21.46 6.43 13.62
N THR A 17 -22.04 5.43 12.97
CA THR A 17 -22.21 5.42 11.51
C THR A 17 -23.26 6.46 11.05
N GLN A 18 -24.25 6.78 11.91
CA GLN A 18 -25.26 7.81 11.64
C GLN A 18 -24.73 9.24 11.75
N ALA A 19 -23.68 9.51 12.53
CA ALA A 19 -23.12 10.86 12.67
C ALA A 19 -22.28 11.31 11.46
N ARG A 20 -21.95 10.39 10.52
CA ARG A 20 -21.22 10.70 9.28
C ARG A 20 -22.13 10.86 8.05
N SER A 21 -23.37 10.36 8.07
CA SER A 21 -24.28 10.44 6.92
C SER A 21 -24.90 11.81 6.68
N ASP A 22 -24.85 12.71 7.66
CA ASP A 22 -25.37 14.09 7.54
C ASP A 22 -24.39 15.05 6.81
N ASP A 23 -23.30 14.51 6.27
CA ASP A 23 -22.11 15.29 5.93
C ASP A 23 -21.79 15.37 4.43
N ALA A 24 -22.75 15.03 3.57
CA ALA A 24 -22.63 15.23 2.12
C ALA A 24 -22.34 16.69 1.71
N ALA A 25 -22.48 17.64 2.66
CA ALA A 25 -22.16 19.06 2.50
C ALA A 25 -20.80 19.49 3.10
N ARG A 26 -20.01 18.61 3.75
CA ARG A 26 -18.69 19.02 4.28
C ARG A 26 -17.79 19.38 3.10
N ARG A 27 -17.38 20.65 3.08
CA ARG A 27 -16.40 21.13 2.11
C ARG A 27 -15.06 20.48 2.46
N ILE A 28 -14.52 19.72 1.50
CA ILE A 28 -13.15 19.21 1.61
C ILE A 28 -12.20 20.41 1.83
N PRO A 29 -11.36 20.38 2.88
CA PRO A 29 -10.38 21.43 3.10
C PRO A 29 -9.44 21.59 1.90
N TRP A 30 -9.07 22.83 1.57
CA TRP A 30 -8.22 23.12 0.40
C TRP A 30 -6.86 22.43 0.48
N HIS A 31 -6.29 22.27 1.68
CA HIS A 31 -4.99 21.65 1.90
C HIS A 31 -4.98 20.15 1.51
N ALA A 32 -6.13 19.48 1.59
CA ALA A 32 -6.25 18.08 1.18
C ALA A 32 -5.93 17.90 -0.31
N TYR A 33 -6.26 18.87 -1.15
CA TYR A 33 -5.95 18.84 -2.60
C TYR A 33 -4.47 19.04 -2.91
N VAL A 34 -3.66 19.47 -1.94
CA VAL A 34 -2.20 19.60 -2.12
C VAL A 34 -1.53 18.23 -2.04
N LEU A 35 -2.02 17.37 -1.14
CA LEU A 35 -1.38 16.07 -0.83
C LEU A 35 -2.13 14.88 -1.40
N LEU A 36 -3.44 14.99 -1.58
CA LEU A 36 -4.31 13.93 -2.07
C LEU A 36 -4.84 14.30 -3.45
N VAL A 37 -4.58 13.46 -4.45
CA VAL A 37 -5.04 13.70 -5.84
C VAL A 37 -6.54 13.84 -5.94
N ASN A 38 -7.28 13.04 -5.17
CA ASN A 38 -8.73 13.05 -5.16
C ASN A 38 -9.24 12.81 -3.74
N PRO A 39 -9.27 13.85 -2.88
CA PRO A 39 -9.63 13.70 -1.48
C PRO A 39 -11.06 13.16 -1.28
N ARG A 40 -11.99 13.45 -2.19
CA ARG A 40 -13.35 12.88 -2.15
C ARG A 40 -13.33 11.37 -2.33
N ARG A 41 -12.59 10.87 -3.31
CA ARG A 41 -12.45 9.43 -3.52
C ARG A 41 -11.70 8.74 -2.38
N VAL A 42 -10.76 9.44 -1.72
CA VAL A 42 -10.13 8.95 -0.49
C VAL A 42 -11.16 8.80 0.62
N GLU A 43 -12.00 9.80 0.84
CA GLU A 43 -13.09 9.75 1.84
C GLU A 43 -14.07 8.61 1.55
N GLU A 44 -14.53 8.48 0.29
CA GLU A 44 -15.38 7.36 -0.14
C GLU A 44 -14.72 5.98 0.09
N ALA A 45 -13.41 5.86 -0.12
CA ALA A 45 -12.68 4.63 0.15
C ALA A 45 -12.61 4.33 1.65
N LEU A 46 -12.38 5.35 2.48
CA LEU A 46 -12.38 5.23 3.93
C LEU A 46 -13.76 4.84 4.47
N ASP A 47 -14.85 5.36 3.89
CA ASP A 47 -16.20 4.98 4.28
C ASP A 47 -16.53 3.53 3.93
N LYS A 48 -16.04 3.03 2.78
CA LYS A 48 -16.14 1.60 2.43
C LYS A 48 -15.39 0.72 3.42
N ILE A 49 -14.17 1.13 3.81
CA ILE A 49 -13.39 0.42 4.83
C ILE A 49 -14.09 0.47 6.19
N ALA A 50 -14.68 1.60 6.56
CA ALA A 50 -15.47 1.73 7.79
C ALA A 50 -16.69 0.79 7.78
N ALA A 51 -17.36 0.65 6.64
CA ALA A 51 -18.50 -0.26 6.49
C ALA A 51 -18.13 -1.75 6.62
N GLN A 52 -16.88 -2.12 6.36
CA GLN A 52 -16.38 -3.49 6.55
C GLN A 52 -16.13 -3.84 8.01
N GLY A 53 -15.92 -2.84 8.88
CA GLY A 53 -15.78 -3.05 10.33
C GLY A 53 -14.47 -3.70 10.79
N GLU A 54 -13.47 -3.84 9.92
CA GLU A 54 -12.19 -4.48 10.23
C GLU A 54 -11.25 -3.63 11.11
N LEU A 55 -11.49 -2.31 11.16
CA LEU A 55 -10.70 -1.37 11.94
C LEU A 55 -11.52 -0.79 13.10
N GLU A 56 -10.94 -0.83 14.31
CA GLU A 56 -11.51 -0.18 15.50
C GLU A 56 -11.73 1.33 15.28
N ARG A 57 -10.77 1.97 14.58
CA ARG A 57 -10.84 3.40 14.23
C ARG A 57 -10.33 3.61 12.81
N VAL A 58 -11.20 4.13 11.95
CA VAL A 58 -10.83 4.57 10.59
C VAL A 58 -10.28 6.00 10.66
N PRO A 59 -9.12 6.28 10.05
CA PRO A 59 -8.56 7.63 10.00
C PRO A 59 -9.49 8.61 9.28
N ASN A 60 -9.36 9.90 9.58
CA ASN A 60 -9.97 10.96 8.78
C ASN A 60 -9.01 11.44 7.67
N LEU A 61 -9.49 12.35 6.82
CA LEU A 61 -8.73 12.85 5.68
C LEU A 61 -7.40 13.50 6.08
N TRP A 62 -7.40 14.31 7.14
CA TRP A 62 -6.20 14.96 7.67
C TRP A 62 -5.17 13.93 8.15
N GLN A 63 -5.61 12.90 8.85
CA GLN A 63 -4.74 11.80 9.29
C GLN A 63 -4.13 11.04 8.10
N ILE A 64 -4.86 10.88 7.00
CA ILE A 64 -4.31 10.33 5.74
C ILE A 64 -3.30 11.28 5.11
N GLU A 65 -3.51 12.60 5.14
CA GLU A 65 -2.51 13.57 4.67
C GLU A 65 -1.19 13.43 5.45
N LEU A 66 -1.26 13.25 6.77
CA LEU A 66 -0.07 12.97 7.61
C LEU A 66 0.60 11.63 7.23
N GLY A 67 -0.19 10.60 6.92
CA GLY A 67 0.30 9.33 6.36
C GLY A 67 1.03 9.50 5.04
N VAL A 68 0.48 10.28 4.11
CA VAL A 68 1.12 10.59 2.85
C VAL A 68 2.42 11.36 3.07
N ILE A 69 2.45 12.35 3.96
CA ILE A 69 3.69 13.07 4.32
C ILE A 69 4.76 12.09 4.85
N SER A 70 4.37 11.12 5.67
CA SER A 70 5.28 10.08 6.17
C SER A 70 5.87 9.22 5.04
N MET A 71 5.05 8.82 4.07
CA MET A 71 5.50 8.08 2.88
C MET A 71 6.44 8.92 1.99
N TRP A 72 6.16 10.22 1.80
CA TRP A 72 7.06 11.13 1.10
C TRP A 72 8.41 11.23 1.80
N HIS A 73 8.40 11.36 3.14
CA HIS A 73 9.62 11.37 3.93
C HIS A 73 10.43 10.08 3.74
N ARG A 74 9.78 8.90 3.74
CA ARG A 74 10.46 7.63 3.45
C ARG A 74 11.11 7.63 2.06
N VAL A 75 10.40 8.08 1.03
CA VAL A 75 10.95 8.09 -0.34
C VAL A 75 12.15 9.02 -0.47
N LEU A 76 12.13 10.18 0.20
CA LEU A 76 13.19 11.18 0.12
C LEU A 76 14.41 10.84 1.00
N PHE A 77 14.19 10.34 2.22
CA PHE A 77 15.25 10.19 3.23
C PHE A 77 15.62 8.73 3.56
N ARG A 78 14.80 7.76 3.14
CA ARG A 78 15.02 6.32 3.30
C ARG A 78 14.88 5.58 1.96
N SER A 79 15.40 6.21 0.91
CA SER A 79 15.22 5.76 -0.48
C SER A 79 15.81 4.37 -0.75
N GLU A 80 16.70 3.87 0.11
CA GLU A 80 17.28 2.52 0.14
C GLU A 80 16.31 1.42 0.60
N THR A 81 15.10 1.80 1.02
CA THR A 81 14.03 0.88 1.43
C THR A 81 12.93 0.73 0.37
N VAL A 82 13.10 1.36 -0.81
CA VAL A 82 12.08 1.46 -1.85
C VAL A 82 12.65 1.03 -3.21
N GLY A 83 12.15 -0.09 -3.74
CA GLY A 83 12.50 -0.57 -5.08
C GLY A 83 13.92 -1.12 -5.20
N THR A 84 14.51 -1.57 -4.09
CA THR A 84 15.86 -2.15 -3.97
C THR A 84 15.79 -3.45 -3.19
N CYS A 85 16.67 -4.41 -3.51
CA CYS A 85 16.83 -5.64 -2.75
C CYS A 85 18.29 -5.80 -2.34
N LYS A 86 18.53 -6.32 -1.13
CA LYS A 86 19.88 -6.69 -0.66
C LYS A 86 20.17 -8.17 -0.80
N ASP A 87 19.12 -8.98 -0.76
CA ASP A 87 19.22 -10.43 -0.61
C ASP A 87 19.22 -11.13 -1.98
N ASP A 88 18.51 -10.57 -2.97
CA ASP A 88 18.41 -11.14 -4.31
C ASP A 88 19.40 -10.53 -5.31
N PRO A 89 20.03 -11.35 -6.16
CA PRO A 89 20.86 -10.84 -7.24
C PRO A 89 20.03 -10.15 -8.32
N VAL A 90 20.67 -9.20 -9.01
CA VAL A 90 20.16 -8.64 -10.26
C VAL A 90 20.11 -9.73 -11.34
N ARG A 91 19.08 -9.71 -12.20
CA ARG A 91 18.93 -10.65 -13.32
C ARG A 91 20.10 -10.55 -14.29
N ASP A 92 20.51 -11.70 -14.84
CA ASP A 92 21.60 -11.78 -15.82
C ASP A 92 21.13 -11.41 -17.24
N SER A 93 20.49 -10.25 -17.37
CA SER A 93 20.17 -9.65 -18.66
C SER A 93 20.81 -8.27 -18.74
N TRP A 94 21.25 -7.88 -19.94
CA TRP A 94 21.83 -6.55 -20.12
C TRP A 94 20.84 -5.44 -19.77
N ARG A 95 19.53 -5.66 -20.00
CA ARG A 95 18.47 -4.71 -19.63
C ARG A 95 18.36 -4.56 -18.13
N ALA A 96 18.32 -5.65 -17.35
CA ALA A 96 18.26 -5.58 -15.90
C ALA A 96 19.52 -4.91 -15.32
N LYS A 97 20.71 -5.22 -15.86
CA LYS A 97 21.98 -4.56 -15.47
C LYS A 97 21.99 -3.06 -15.76
N LEU A 98 21.26 -2.59 -16.77
CA LEU A 98 21.08 -1.17 -17.05
C LEU A 98 20.02 -0.55 -16.12
N LEU A 99 18.87 -1.21 -15.98
CA LEU A 99 17.71 -0.75 -15.23
C LEU A 99 17.89 -0.85 -13.71
N GLN A 100 18.94 -1.53 -13.20
CA GLN A 100 19.31 -1.42 -11.79
C GLN A 100 19.64 0.02 -11.41
N TRP A 101 20.11 0.84 -12.37
CA TRP A 101 20.32 2.26 -12.15
C TRP A 101 18.98 3.00 -12.20
N ARG A 102 18.47 3.34 -11.01
CA ARG A 102 17.12 3.91 -10.78
C ARG A 102 16.76 5.09 -11.70
N PRO A 103 17.64 6.06 -11.99
CA PRO A 103 17.31 7.16 -12.91
C PRO A 103 16.94 6.68 -14.32
N LEU A 104 17.59 5.64 -14.84
CA LEU A 104 17.24 5.07 -16.16
C LEU A 104 15.97 4.24 -16.12
N ARG A 105 15.67 3.60 -14.97
CA ARG A 105 14.46 2.80 -14.80
C ARG A 105 13.20 3.64 -14.67
N PHE A 106 13.31 4.83 -14.08
CA PHE A 106 12.17 5.66 -13.72
C PHE A 106 11.22 6.01 -14.89
N PRO A 107 11.69 6.43 -16.08
CA PRO A 107 10.80 6.69 -17.21
C PRO A 107 9.98 5.47 -17.65
N PHE A 108 10.56 4.27 -17.54
CA PHE A 108 9.88 3.03 -17.87
C PHE A 108 8.85 2.63 -16.83
N LEU A 109 9.13 2.85 -15.53
CA LEU A 109 8.14 2.66 -14.47
C LEU A 109 6.92 3.57 -14.66
N LEU A 110 7.14 4.83 -15.04
CA LEU A 110 6.05 5.76 -15.38
C LEU A 110 5.24 5.29 -16.59
N ARG A 111 5.93 4.92 -17.68
CA ARG A 111 5.30 4.42 -18.91
C ARG A 111 4.45 3.19 -18.64
N GLU A 112 4.95 2.27 -17.82
CA GLU A 112 4.26 1.05 -17.45
C GLU A 112 3.15 1.25 -16.42
N LYS A 113 3.01 2.48 -15.88
CA LYS A 113 2.14 2.82 -14.75
C LYS A 113 2.46 2.01 -13.49
N ALA A 114 3.68 1.49 -13.40
CA ALA A 114 4.16 0.68 -12.29
C ALA A 114 4.51 1.52 -11.06
N ILE A 115 4.33 2.83 -11.09
CA ILE A 115 4.43 3.71 -9.91
C ILE A 115 3.34 4.77 -9.96
N ALA A 116 2.94 5.26 -8.79
CA ALA A 116 1.91 6.28 -8.63
C ALA A 116 2.45 7.49 -7.87
N PRO A 117 3.17 8.42 -8.55
CA PRO A 117 3.85 9.52 -7.87
C PRO A 117 2.89 10.55 -7.24
N LEU A 118 1.58 10.40 -7.44
CA LEU A 118 0.57 11.30 -6.90
C LEU A 118 -0.41 10.58 -5.96
N ASP A 119 -0.37 9.25 -5.86
CA ASP A 119 -1.24 8.47 -4.97
C ASP A 119 -0.38 7.54 -4.12
N PHE A 120 0.20 8.09 -3.05
CA PHE A 120 1.10 7.35 -2.18
C PHE A 120 0.35 6.39 -1.25
N SER A 121 -0.89 6.69 -0.87
CA SER A 121 -1.67 5.82 0.01
C SER A 121 -2.27 4.61 -0.73
N GLY A 122 -2.44 4.70 -2.06
CA GLY A 122 -3.09 3.69 -2.88
C GLY A 122 -4.62 3.65 -2.74
N LEU A 123 -5.21 4.50 -1.89
CA LEU A 123 -6.65 4.52 -1.61
C LEU A 123 -7.52 4.88 -2.82
N VAL A 124 -6.95 5.56 -3.82
CA VAL A 124 -7.67 5.91 -5.07
C VAL A 124 -7.21 5.10 -6.28
N SER A 125 -6.25 4.19 -6.07
CA SER A 125 -5.71 3.35 -7.12
C SER A 125 -6.74 2.30 -7.55
N THR A 126 -6.86 2.11 -8.87
CA THR A 126 -7.70 1.03 -9.39
C THR A 126 -6.98 -0.31 -9.27
N PRO A 127 -7.69 -1.44 -9.25
CA PRO A 127 -7.07 -2.77 -9.24
C PRO A 127 -6.06 -2.94 -10.37
N GLU A 128 -6.35 -2.45 -11.57
CA GLU A 128 -5.45 -2.53 -12.73
C GLU A 128 -4.14 -1.78 -12.47
N ARG A 129 -4.22 -0.64 -11.77
CA ARG A 129 -3.05 0.15 -11.40
C ARG A 129 -2.21 -0.56 -10.35
N ILE A 130 -2.84 -1.15 -9.34
CA ILE A 130 -2.14 -1.93 -8.31
C ILE A 130 -1.48 -3.16 -8.92
N ILE A 131 -2.17 -3.88 -9.83
CA ILE A 131 -1.59 -5.03 -10.55
C ILE A 131 -0.40 -4.60 -11.40
N SER A 132 -0.50 -3.49 -12.15
CA SER A 132 0.61 -2.93 -12.91
C SER A 132 1.81 -2.57 -12.01
N HIS A 133 1.55 -2.00 -10.83
CA HIS A 133 2.55 -1.71 -9.81
C HIS A 133 3.26 -2.97 -9.34
N LEU A 134 2.49 -3.97 -8.89
CA LEU A 134 3.00 -5.27 -8.44
C LEU A 134 3.85 -5.96 -9.51
N LEU A 135 3.47 -5.89 -10.78
CA LEU A 135 4.19 -6.57 -11.86
C LEU A 135 5.44 -5.82 -12.34
N GLY A 136 5.49 -4.49 -12.20
CA GLY A 136 6.52 -3.65 -12.78
C GLY A 136 7.49 -3.01 -11.78
N ALA A 137 7.12 -2.90 -10.52
CA ALA A 137 7.97 -2.36 -9.45
C ALA A 137 8.38 -3.45 -8.48
N HIS A 138 9.64 -3.39 -8.03
CA HIS A 138 10.14 -4.33 -7.03
C HIS A 138 9.69 -3.93 -5.63
N HIS A 139 9.24 -4.93 -4.86
CA HIS A 139 8.94 -4.84 -3.44
C HIS A 139 9.90 -5.77 -2.71
N ASP A 140 10.61 -5.24 -1.72
CA ASP A 140 11.53 -6.06 -0.93
C ASP A 140 10.76 -6.85 0.13
N ARG A 141 11.11 -8.12 0.31
CA ARG A 141 10.49 -9.00 1.31
C ARG A 141 8.96 -8.97 1.27
N ALA A 142 8.30 -8.64 2.38
CA ALA A 142 6.84 -8.63 2.51
C ALA A 142 6.19 -7.31 2.08
N GLN A 143 6.93 -6.34 1.51
CA GLN A 143 6.38 -5.01 1.20
C GLN A 143 5.22 -5.03 0.20
N PHE A 144 5.10 -6.05 -0.67
CA PHE A 144 3.94 -6.19 -1.56
C PHE A 144 2.63 -6.53 -0.80
N ALA A 145 2.70 -6.91 0.48
CA ALA A 145 1.52 -7.24 1.28
C ALA A 145 0.55 -6.06 1.39
N TYR A 146 1.06 -4.83 1.45
CA TYR A 146 0.27 -3.61 1.41
C TYR A 146 -0.67 -3.58 0.20
N ASP A 147 -0.14 -3.84 -0.99
CA ASP A 147 -0.91 -3.84 -2.25
C ASP A 147 -1.87 -5.02 -2.34
N LEU A 148 -1.51 -6.17 -1.78
CA LEU A 148 -2.40 -7.33 -1.69
C LEU A 148 -3.60 -7.02 -0.78
N GLU A 149 -3.40 -6.35 0.36
CA GLU A 149 -4.49 -5.89 1.22
C GLU A 149 -5.39 -4.86 0.52
N LEU A 150 -4.82 -3.93 -0.26
CA LEU A 150 -5.60 -3.02 -1.10
C LEU A 150 -6.43 -3.76 -2.15
N LEU A 151 -5.88 -4.77 -2.82
CA LEU A 151 -6.60 -5.55 -3.82
C LEU A 151 -7.78 -6.33 -3.22
N ARG A 152 -7.70 -6.76 -1.96
CA ARG A 152 -8.81 -7.42 -1.25
C ARG A 152 -10.04 -6.54 -1.08
N LEU A 153 -9.88 -5.22 -1.11
CA LEU A 153 -11.01 -4.28 -1.05
C LEU A 153 -11.86 -4.33 -2.33
N THR A 154 -11.35 -4.92 -3.42
CA THR A 154 -12.10 -5.11 -4.66
C THR A 154 -12.40 -6.59 -4.90
N PRO A 155 -13.67 -6.97 -5.11
CA PRO A 155 -14.03 -8.33 -5.48
C PRO A 155 -13.24 -8.81 -6.72
N GLY A 156 -12.60 -9.98 -6.61
CA GLY A 156 -11.80 -10.56 -7.70
C GLY A 156 -10.41 -9.92 -7.91
N GLY A 157 -10.02 -8.96 -7.06
CA GLY A 157 -8.77 -8.21 -7.23
C GLY A 157 -7.51 -9.10 -7.13
N LEU A 158 -7.48 -9.99 -6.14
CA LEU A 158 -6.36 -10.92 -5.93
C LEU A 158 -6.29 -11.98 -7.03
N GLU A 159 -7.42 -12.51 -7.48
CA GLU A 159 -7.50 -13.52 -8.54
C GLU A 159 -6.97 -12.97 -9.85
N ARG A 160 -7.34 -11.74 -10.20
CA ARG A 160 -6.82 -11.05 -11.39
C ARG A 160 -5.32 -10.78 -11.28
N ALA A 161 -4.83 -10.42 -10.11
CA ALA A 161 -3.40 -10.24 -9.87
C ALA A 161 -2.63 -11.55 -10.02
N LEU A 162 -3.20 -12.66 -9.50
CA LEU A 162 -2.62 -13.99 -9.62
C LEU A 162 -2.55 -14.45 -11.07
N GLU A 163 -3.63 -14.29 -11.83
CA GLU A 163 -3.67 -14.62 -13.26
C GLU A 163 -2.58 -13.86 -14.04
N ALA A 164 -2.49 -12.55 -13.85
CA ALA A 164 -1.50 -11.73 -14.53
C ALA A 164 -0.05 -12.08 -14.10
N THR A 165 0.15 -12.43 -12.82
CA THR A 165 1.46 -12.87 -12.33
C THR A 165 1.86 -14.23 -12.91
N ARG A 166 0.91 -15.17 -12.98
CA ARG A 166 1.11 -16.48 -13.61
C ARG A 166 1.47 -16.35 -15.08
N GLU A 167 0.88 -15.42 -15.81
CA GLU A 167 1.29 -15.14 -17.19
C GLU A 167 2.77 -14.73 -17.26
N VAL A 168 3.21 -13.83 -16.36
CA VAL A 168 4.61 -13.39 -16.30
C VAL A 168 5.55 -14.52 -15.90
N VAL A 169 5.15 -15.47 -15.05
CA VAL A 169 5.98 -16.58 -14.57
C VAL A 169 6.01 -17.75 -15.57
N SER A 170 4.87 -18.12 -16.14
CA SER A 170 4.74 -19.33 -16.96
C SER A 170 5.07 -19.13 -18.43
N THR A 171 4.90 -17.91 -18.96
CA THR A 171 5.05 -17.66 -20.40
C THR A 171 6.34 -16.89 -20.68
N ASP A 172 7.11 -17.33 -21.68
CA ASP A 172 8.29 -16.61 -22.17
C ASP A 172 7.95 -15.68 -23.36
N SER A 173 7.09 -14.69 -23.08
CA SER A 173 6.70 -13.64 -24.03
C SER A 173 7.64 -12.43 -24.00
N ALA A 174 7.60 -11.57 -25.02
CA ALA A 174 8.34 -10.30 -24.99
C ALA A 174 7.92 -9.42 -23.80
N ARG A 175 6.64 -9.46 -23.42
CA ARG A 175 6.07 -8.72 -22.30
C ARG A 175 6.55 -9.24 -20.95
N SER A 176 6.52 -10.55 -20.72
CA SER A 176 7.00 -11.17 -19.49
C SER A 176 8.50 -10.92 -19.28
N ARG A 177 9.34 -11.09 -20.32
CA ARG A 177 10.77 -10.76 -20.27
C ARG A 177 11.01 -9.30 -19.93
N TRP A 178 10.22 -8.39 -20.50
CA TRP A 178 10.30 -6.97 -20.19
C TRP A 178 9.96 -6.67 -18.73
N LEU A 179 8.84 -7.19 -18.21
CA LEU A 179 8.43 -6.96 -16.81
C LEU A 179 9.45 -7.54 -15.83
N ARG A 180 9.97 -8.74 -16.10
CA ARG A 180 11.05 -9.36 -15.33
C ARG A 180 12.30 -8.49 -15.29
N ASP A 181 12.75 -7.96 -16.43
CA ASP A 181 13.91 -7.08 -16.51
C ASP A 181 13.66 -5.72 -15.84
N LEU A 182 12.43 -5.20 -15.92
CA LEU A 182 12.04 -3.92 -15.31
C LEU A 182 12.07 -3.97 -13.78
N VAL A 183 11.65 -5.11 -13.20
CA VAL A 183 11.74 -5.35 -11.75
C VAL A 183 13.19 -5.58 -11.30
N VAL A 184 14.11 -5.89 -12.23
CA VAL A 184 15.57 -6.03 -12.03
C VAL A 184 15.98 -7.30 -11.27
N PHE A 185 15.32 -7.66 -10.17
CA PHE A 185 15.76 -8.72 -9.27
C PHE A 185 15.23 -10.11 -9.65
N GLN A 186 16.04 -11.13 -9.40
CA GLN A 186 15.68 -12.53 -9.64
C GLN A 186 14.62 -13.01 -8.64
N GLY A 187 13.79 -13.98 -9.05
CA GLY A 187 12.81 -14.64 -8.17
C GLY A 187 11.60 -13.80 -7.72
N TYR A 188 11.55 -12.51 -8.10
CA TYR A 188 10.49 -11.62 -7.62
C TYR A 188 9.08 -12.07 -8.01
N HIS A 189 8.84 -12.34 -9.31
CA HIS A 189 7.49 -12.69 -9.80
C HIS A 189 7.05 -14.06 -9.28
N GLU A 190 7.99 -14.98 -9.09
CA GLU A 190 7.76 -16.29 -8.49
C GLU A 190 7.31 -16.16 -7.03
N ARG A 191 7.97 -15.30 -6.24
CA ARG A 191 7.55 -15.01 -4.86
C ARG A 191 6.23 -14.26 -4.79
N LEU A 192 6.00 -13.30 -5.69
CA LEU A 192 4.72 -12.60 -5.79
C LEU A 192 3.60 -13.59 -6.10
N GLN A 193 3.82 -14.54 -7.01
CA GLN A 193 2.85 -15.58 -7.32
C GLN A 193 2.53 -16.42 -6.06
N ALA A 194 3.56 -16.90 -5.36
CA ALA A 194 3.37 -17.68 -4.14
C ALA A 194 2.60 -16.90 -3.06
N ALA A 195 2.90 -15.60 -2.90
CA ALA A 195 2.20 -14.74 -1.96
C ALA A 195 0.73 -14.50 -2.34
N LEU A 196 0.42 -14.37 -3.62
CA LEU A 196 -0.96 -14.24 -4.12
C LEU A 196 -1.75 -15.54 -3.94
N GLU A 197 -1.12 -16.70 -4.19
CA GLU A 197 -1.71 -18.02 -3.94
C GLU A 197 -2.03 -18.19 -2.46
N GLN A 198 -1.08 -17.85 -1.58
CA GLN A 198 -1.30 -17.86 -0.14
C GLN A 198 -2.40 -16.88 0.28
N ALA A 199 -2.41 -15.66 -0.28
CA ALA A 199 -3.42 -14.66 0.04
C ALA A 199 -4.85 -15.10 -0.29
N LEU A 200 -5.02 -15.89 -1.36
CA LEU A 200 -6.31 -16.45 -1.75
C LEU A 200 -6.73 -17.64 -0.88
N SER A 201 -5.80 -18.44 -0.39
CA SER A 201 -6.11 -19.63 0.43
C SER A 201 -6.24 -19.33 1.92
N GLU A 202 -5.37 -18.48 2.47
CA GLU A 202 -5.19 -18.27 3.90
C GLU A 202 -5.35 -16.79 4.33
N GLY A 203 -5.35 -15.87 3.36
CA GLY A 203 -5.28 -14.43 3.60
C GLY A 203 -3.86 -13.88 3.50
N VAL A 204 -3.75 -12.55 3.46
CA VAL A 204 -2.45 -11.88 3.31
C VAL A 204 -1.61 -12.12 4.57
N SER A 205 -0.37 -12.55 4.37
CA SER A 205 0.56 -12.89 5.44
C SER A 205 1.83 -12.05 5.34
N TYR A 206 2.42 -11.77 6.49
CA TYR A 206 3.70 -11.10 6.67
C TYR A 206 4.33 -11.58 7.98
N PRO A 207 5.66 -11.43 8.15
CA PRO A 207 6.33 -11.68 9.41
C PRO A 207 5.68 -10.94 10.58
N GLU A 208 5.59 -11.59 11.74
CA GLU A 208 4.89 -11.06 12.92
C GLU A 208 5.48 -9.72 13.41
N ASP A 209 6.81 -9.58 13.31
CA ASP A 209 7.54 -8.34 13.63
C ASP A 209 7.20 -7.18 12.68
N GLN A 210 6.65 -7.46 11.49
CA GLN A 210 6.22 -6.48 10.49
C GLN A 210 4.70 -6.24 10.48
N ALA A 211 3.92 -6.98 11.28
CA ALA A 211 2.46 -6.90 11.27
C ALA A 211 1.88 -5.54 11.67
N ASN A 212 2.67 -4.76 12.41
CA ASN A 212 2.33 -3.41 12.81
C ASN A 212 3.14 -2.34 12.06
N ASP A 213 3.91 -2.71 11.04
CA ASP A 213 4.69 -1.76 10.25
C ASP A 213 3.82 -1.09 9.18
N PRO A 214 3.56 0.23 9.28
CA PRO A 214 2.78 0.97 8.27
C PRO A 214 3.47 1.03 6.90
N ASP A 215 4.76 0.69 6.83
CA ASP A 215 5.52 0.60 5.58
C ASP A 215 5.32 -0.73 4.84
N VAL A 216 4.69 -1.73 5.46
CA VAL A 216 4.54 -3.11 4.97
C VAL A 216 3.09 -3.55 4.85
N ALA A 217 2.24 -3.20 5.82
CA ALA A 217 0.83 -3.61 5.84
C ALA A 217 -0.09 -2.39 5.75
N PHE A 218 -1.08 -2.46 4.87
CA PHE A 218 -2.06 -1.38 4.66
C PHE A 218 -2.95 -1.19 5.89
N GLY A 219 -3.37 -2.27 6.54
CA GLY A 219 -4.08 -2.20 7.80
C GLY A 219 -3.26 -1.50 8.89
N ALA A 220 -1.95 -1.77 8.96
CA ALA A 220 -1.05 -1.09 9.89
C ALA A 220 -0.90 0.40 9.55
N TYR A 221 -0.82 0.75 8.26
CA TYR A 221 -0.83 2.14 7.79
C TYR A 221 -2.08 2.90 8.25
N LEU A 222 -3.27 2.32 8.05
CA LEU A 222 -4.53 2.96 8.49
C LEU A 222 -4.60 3.11 10.01
N ARG A 223 -4.18 2.09 10.77
CA ARG A 223 -4.10 2.16 12.25
C ARG A 223 -3.11 3.23 12.70
N TRP A 224 -1.96 3.34 12.03
CA TRP A 224 -0.97 4.38 12.31
C TRP A 224 -1.52 5.78 12.03
N CYS A 225 -2.20 5.97 10.89
CA CYS A 225 -2.86 7.23 10.54
C CYS A 225 -3.91 7.60 11.60
N ALA A 226 -4.74 6.63 12.02
CA ALA A 226 -5.80 6.85 12.99
C ALA A 226 -5.30 7.28 14.38
N LYS A 227 -4.02 7.01 14.70
CA LYS A 227 -3.34 7.45 15.93
C LYS A 227 -2.78 8.88 15.84
N GLN A 228 -2.66 9.45 14.63
CA GLN A 228 -2.17 10.81 14.45
C GLN A 228 -3.18 11.85 14.95
N PRO A 229 -2.77 13.10 15.22
CA PRO A 229 -3.70 14.16 15.57
C PRO A 229 -4.79 14.32 14.48
N PRO A 230 -6.07 14.45 14.86
CA PRO A 230 -7.21 14.44 13.94
C PRO A 230 -7.44 15.77 13.20
N SER A 231 -6.75 16.85 13.56
CA SER A 231 -6.89 18.16 12.91
C SER A 231 -5.57 18.93 12.82
N PRO A 232 -5.47 19.95 11.95
CA PRO A 232 -4.30 20.82 11.88
C PRO A 232 -3.95 21.50 13.21
N GLU A 233 -4.96 21.92 13.97
CA GLU A 233 -4.78 22.56 15.29
C GLU A 233 -4.16 21.59 16.29
N GLU A 234 -4.65 20.34 16.33
CA GLU A 234 -4.11 19.30 17.20
C GLU A 234 -2.70 18.88 16.76
N THR A 235 -2.43 18.82 15.44
CA THR A 235 -1.07 18.59 14.90
C THR A 235 -0.11 19.67 15.35
N TYR A 236 -0.50 20.95 15.22
CA TYR A 236 0.32 22.07 15.66
C TYR A 236 0.56 22.05 17.17
N ALA A 237 -0.48 21.73 17.96
CA ALA A 237 -0.35 21.59 19.40
C ALA A 237 0.61 20.46 19.80
N ALA A 238 0.51 19.28 19.16
CA ALA A 238 1.42 18.15 19.38
C ALA A 238 2.86 18.50 18.96
N TRP A 239 3.03 19.19 17.83
CA TRP A 239 4.34 19.66 17.37
C TRP A 239 5.00 20.60 18.38
N ARG A 240 4.26 21.59 18.90
CA ARG A 240 4.78 22.52 19.93
C ARG A 240 5.18 21.82 21.22
N ARG A 241 4.57 20.69 21.56
CA ARG A 241 4.93 19.86 22.72
C ARG A 241 6.06 18.86 22.42
N GLY A 242 6.53 18.75 21.18
CA GLY A 242 7.51 17.75 20.77
C GLY A 242 6.97 16.31 20.71
N GLU A 243 5.65 16.16 20.67
CA GLU A 243 4.95 14.86 20.71
C GLU A 243 4.58 14.35 19.31
N LEU A 244 4.70 15.19 18.27
CA LEU A 244 4.36 14.81 16.90
C LEU A 244 5.40 13.83 16.33
N GLN A 245 4.97 12.60 16.06
CA GLN A 245 5.80 11.53 15.48
C GLN A 245 5.29 11.17 14.08
N LEU A 246 5.81 11.84 13.05
CA LEU A 246 5.46 11.55 11.64
C LEU A 246 6.31 10.45 11.01
N TRP A 247 7.43 10.10 11.62
CA TRP A 247 8.33 9.05 11.15
C TRP A 247 8.76 8.18 12.32
N ARG A 248 9.01 6.89 12.06
CA ARG A 248 9.65 6.01 13.04
C ARG A 248 11.12 6.43 13.20
N ARG A 249 11.61 6.48 14.44
CA ARG A 249 13.04 6.45 14.71
C ARG A 249 13.54 5.07 14.32
N THR A 250 14.56 5.00 13.47
CA THR A 250 15.24 3.74 13.15
C THR A 250 15.78 3.13 14.45
N GLY A 251 15.29 1.94 14.80
CA GLY A 251 15.75 1.17 15.97
C GLY A 251 14.73 0.95 17.09
N GLU A 252 13.52 1.52 17.01
CA GLU A 252 12.44 1.17 17.94
C GLU A 252 11.69 -0.07 17.43
N THR A 253 12.07 -1.24 17.95
CA THR A 253 11.22 -2.44 17.93
C THR A 253 10.01 -2.20 18.84
N VAL A 254 8.83 -2.64 18.39
CA VAL A 254 7.59 -2.66 19.17
C VAL A 254 7.75 -3.53 20.41
#